data_AF-A0AB74LVY2-F1
#
_entry.id   AF-A0AB74LVY2-F1
#
_cell.length_a   1.000
_cell.length_b   1.000
_cell.length_c   1.000
_cell.angle_alpha   90.00
_cell.angle_beta   90.00
_cell.angle_gamma   90.00
#
_symmetry.space_group_name_H-M   'P 1'
#
loop_
_entity.id
_entity.type
_entity.pdbx_description
1 polymer ?
#
loop_
_entity_poly.entity_id
_entity_poly.type
_entity_poly.pdbx_seq_one_letter_code
_entity_poly.pdbx_strand_id
1 'polypeptide(L)' 'MKPVVLAAVLAAALAGCVTSGGSPGGSFCETARPQRPSRSEIQAMTPARQREVLAHNEFGAKACGWRP' A
#
# COMPACT_ATOMS: atom_id res chain seq x y z
N MET A 1 15.63 -32.17 -24.33
CA MET A 1 15.36 -30.71 -24.21
C MET A 1 16.69 -30.01 -23.96
N LYS A 2 17.04 -28.95 -24.70
CA LYS A 2 18.33 -28.26 -24.53
C LYS A 2 18.41 -27.67 -23.10
N PRO A 3 19.55 -27.75 -22.40
CA PRO A 3 19.66 -27.31 -21.00
C PRO A 3 19.25 -25.85 -20.79
N VAL A 4 19.43 -25.02 -21.82
CA VAL A 4 18.99 -23.62 -21.87
C VAL A 4 17.47 -23.47 -21.72
N VAL A 5 16.68 -24.37 -22.33
CA VAL A 5 15.21 -24.32 -22.26
C VAL A 5 14.74 -24.68 -20.86
N LEU A 6 15.38 -25.66 -20.22
CA LEU A 6 15.05 -26.06 -18.85
C LEU A 6 15.36 -24.93 -17.85
N ALA A 7 16.51 -24.27 -18.02
CA ALA A 7 16.89 -23.12 -17.21
C ALA A 7 15.93 -21.93 -17.37
N ALA A 8 15.48 -21.65 -18.60
CA ALA A 8 14.54 -20.57 -18.87
C ALA A 8 13.15 -20.84 -18.27
N VAL A 9 12.66 -22.07 -18.35
CA VAL A 9 11.38 -22.48 -17.72
C VAL A 9 11.47 -22.39 -16.20
N LEU A 10 12.60 -22.79 -15.62
CA LEU A 10 12.81 -22.69 -14.16
C LEU A 10 12.87 -21.22 -13.70
N ALA A 11 13.56 -20.36 -14.45
CA ALA A 11 13.62 -18.92 -14.16
C ALA A 11 12.25 -18.24 -14.29
N ALA A 12 11.45 -18.61 -15.28
CA ALA A 12 10.09 -18.10 -15.46
C ALA A 12 9.15 -18.58 -14.34
N ALA A 13 9.32 -19.82 -13.85
CA ALA A 13 8.56 -20.35 -12.71
C ALA A 13 8.95 -19.71 -11.36
N LEU A 14 10.21 -19.28 -11.23
CA LEU A 14 10.74 -18.57 -10.06
C LEU A 14 10.45 -17.06 -10.07
N ALA A 15 10.05 -16.49 -11.22
CA ALA A 15 9.54 -15.12 -11.34
C ALA A 15 8.09 -14.99 -10.80
N GLY A 16 7.77 -15.72 -9.72
CA GLY A 16 6.50 -15.62 -9.01
C GLY A 16 6.20 -14.16 -8.64
N CYS A 17 4.92 -13.80 -8.69
CA CYS A 17 4.38 -12.45 -8.54
C CYS A 17 5.32 -11.48 -7.81
N VAL A 18 5.92 -10.56 -8.56
CA VAL A 18 6.47 -9.33 -7.99
C VAL A 18 5.26 -8.60 -7.42
N THR A 19 4.93 -8.85 -6.14
CA THR A 19 3.95 -8.00 -5.46
C THR A 19 4.54 -6.60 -5.56
N SER A 20 3.76 -5.67 -6.11
CA SER A 20 4.17 -4.29 -6.36
C SER A 20 4.50 -3.59 -5.02
N GLY A 21 5.68 -3.90 -4.49
CA GLY A 21 6.34 -3.22 -3.39
C GLY A 21 7.56 -2.44 -3.87
N GLY A 22 7.80 -2.41 -5.19
CA GLY A 22 8.97 -1.78 -5.81
C GLY A 22 8.90 -0.25 -5.86
N SER A 23 7.72 0.36 -5.64
CA SER A 23 7.59 1.80 -5.49
C SER A 23 7.99 2.23 -4.08
N PRO A 24 8.71 3.36 -3.89
CA PRO A 24 8.96 3.92 -2.57
C PRO A 24 7.65 4.04 -1.77
N GLY A 25 7.51 3.25 -0.68
CA GLY A 25 6.31 3.22 0.17
C GLY A 25 5.43 1.95 0.07
N GLY A 26 5.68 1.06 -0.90
CA GLY A 26 4.96 -0.22 -1.03
C GLY A 26 3.53 -0.11 -1.60
N SER A 27 2.86 -1.25 -1.79
CA SER A 27 1.53 -1.36 -2.44
C SER A 27 0.43 -0.54 -1.74
N PHE A 28 0.60 -0.26 -0.44
CA PHE A 28 -0.30 0.61 0.31
C PHE A 28 -0.34 2.03 -0.29
N CYS A 29 0.82 2.64 -0.59
CA CYS A 29 0.86 4.01 -1.08
C CYS A 29 0.25 4.15 -2.49
N GLU A 30 0.25 3.07 -3.27
CA GLU A 30 -0.36 3.03 -4.60
C GLU A 30 -1.89 2.97 -4.53
N THR A 31 -2.43 2.22 -3.56
CA THR A 31 -3.85 1.88 -3.47
C THR A 31 -4.64 2.74 -2.49
N ALA A 32 -4.00 3.25 -1.43
CA ALA A 32 -4.62 4.08 -0.42
C ALA A 32 -4.45 5.58 -0.71
N ARG A 33 -5.29 6.41 -0.09
CA ARG A 33 -5.24 7.88 -0.16
C ARG A 33 -5.53 8.49 1.23
N PRO A 34 -5.15 9.76 1.48
CA PRO A 34 -5.50 10.44 2.72
C PRO A 34 -7.01 10.51 2.92
N GLN A 35 -7.47 10.25 4.14
CA GLN A 35 -8.87 10.41 4.54
C GLN A 35 -9.06 11.83 5.06
N ARG A 36 -9.92 12.63 4.41
CA ARG A 36 -10.19 14.03 4.78
C ARG A 36 -11.67 14.28 5.08
N PRO A 37 -12.18 13.74 6.19
CA PRO A 37 -13.57 13.95 6.58
C PRO A 37 -13.84 15.43 6.90
N SER A 38 -15.05 15.88 6.56
CA SER A 38 -15.57 17.18 6.97
C SER A 38 -15.77 17.25 8.49
N ARG A 39 -15.97 18.47 9.02
CA ARG A 39 -16.26 18.66 10.45
C ARG A 39 -17.50 17.89 10.91
N SER A 40 -18.57 17.89 10.12
CA SER A 40 -19.81 17.17 10.45
C SER A 40 -19.59 15.66 10.46
N GLU A 41 -18.78 15.14 9.54
CA GLU A 41 -18.42 13.71 9.54
C GLU A 41 -17.59 13.35 10.79
N ILE A 42 -16.61 14.17 11.17
CA ILE A 42 -15.81 13.95 12.38
C ILE A 42 -16.70 13.93 13.64
N GLN A 43 -17.67 14.84 13.75
CA GLN A 43 -18.60 14.90 14.88
C GLN A 43 -19.51 13.67 14.97
N ALA A 44 -19.86 13.07 13.84
CA ALA A 44 -20.66 11.84 13.78
C ALA A 44 -19.81 10.57 14.02
N MET A 45 -18.48 10.65 13.97
CA MET A 45 -17.60 9.50 14.20
C MET A 45 -17.52 9.14 15.68
N THR A 46 -17.48 7.83 15.95
CA THR A 46 -17.08 7.34 17.26
C THR A 46 -15.62 7.69 17.55
N PRO A 47 -15.21 7.81 18.83
CA PRO A 47 -13.82 8.06 19.20
C PRO A 47 -12.85 7.02 18.63
N ALA A 48 -13.27 5.76 18.53
CA ALA A 48 -12.46 4.70 17.92
C ALA A 48 -12.19 4.97 16.43
N ARG A 49 -13.23 5.36 15.69
CA ARG A 49 -13.09 5.65 14.27
C ARG A 49 -12.21 6.87 14.01
N GLN A 50 -12.31 7.92 14.83
CA GLN A 50 -11.43 9.08 14.72
C GLN A 50 -9.95 8.70 14.89
N ARG A 51 -9.63 7.82 15.85
CA ARG A 51 -8.26 7.32 16.05
C ARG A 51 -7.75 6.51 14.87
N GLU A 52 -8.59 5.65 14.28
CA GLU A 52 -8.21 4.88 13.08
C GLU A 52 -7.92 5.78 11.88
N VAL A 53 -8.78 6.79 11.63
CA VAL A 53 -8.58 7.76 10.54
C VAL A 53 -7.27 8.51 10.73
N LEU A 54 -7.00 8.95 11.97
CA LEU A 54 -5.75 9.63 12.31
C LEU A 54 -4.55 8.73 12.06
N ALA A 55 -4.56 7.50 12.59
CA ALA A 55 -3.47 6.54 12.41
C ALA A 55 -3.21 6.20 10.93
N HIS A 56 -4.27 6.07 10.12
CA HIS A 56 -4.16 5.86 8.67
C HIS A 56 -3.43 7.02 7.99
N ASN A 57 -3.80 8.26 8.32
CA ASN A 57 -3.19 9.44 7.72
C ASN A 57 -1.75 9.66 8.20
N GLU A 58 -1.46 9.44 9.48
CA GLU A 58 -0.10 9.53 10.05
C GLU A 58 0.85 8.51 9.42
N PHE A 59 0.37 7.26 9.24
CA PHE A 59 1.14 6.25 8.52
C PHE A 59 1.45 6.70 7.10
N GLY A 60 0.45 7.16 6.34
CA GLY A 60 0.65 7.64 4.98
C GLY A 60 1.53 8.89 4.88
N ALA A 61 1.50 9.78 5.89
CA ALA A 61 2.43 10.91 5.96
C ALA A 61 3.89 10.43 6.08
N LYS A 62 4.14 9.44 6.95
CA LYS A 62 5.48 8.88 7.20
C LYS A 62 5.98 7.99 6.05
N ALA A 63 5.12 7.10 5.53
CA ALA A 63 5.51 6.06 4.58
C ALA A 63 5.31 6.48 3.11
N CYS A 64 4.35 7.36 2.82
CA CYS A 64 3.95 7.74 1.46
C CYS A 64 4.14 9.23 1.15
N GLY A 65 4.61 10.05 2.10
CA GLY A 65 4.78 11.49 1.93
C GLY A 65 3.48 12.28 1.80
N TRP A 66 2.36 11.73 2.30
CA TRP A 66 1.08 12.45 2.31
C TRP A 66 1.16 13.73 3.15
N ARG A 67 0.47 14.76 2.68
CA ARG A 67 0.36 16.04 3.38
C ARG A 67 -1.00 16.16 4.07
N PRO A 68 -1.06 16.75 5.28
CA PRO A 68 -2.32 17.05 5.97
C PRO A 68 -3.32 17.75 5.03
#